data_AF-A0A7H4MUX7-F1
#
_entry.id   AF-A0A7H4MUX7-F1
#
_cell.length_a   1.000
_cell.length_b   1.000
_cell.length_c   1.000
_cell.angle_alpha   90.00
_cell.angle_beta   90.00
_cell.angle_gamma   90.00
#
_symmetry.space_group_name_H-M   'P 1'
#
loop_
_entity.id
_entity.type
_entity.pdbx_description
1 polymer ?
#
loop_
_entity_poly.entity_id
_entity_poly.type
_entity_poly.pdbx_seq_one_letter_code
_entity_poly.pdbx_strand_id
1 'polypeptide(L)' 'MLRLFAEGFLVTEIAKKLNRSIKTISSQKKSAMMKLGVENDIALLNYLSSVSLSSTDKD' A
#
# COMPACT_ATOMS: atom_id res chain seq x y z
N MET A 1 4.57 2.61 -2.49
CA MET A 1 4.30 1.33 -1.80
C MET A 1 2.80 1.06 -1.79
N LEU A 2 2.00 1.88 -1.11
CA LEU A 2 0.55 1.64 -0.93
C LEU A 2 -0.23 1.48 -2.24
N ARG A 3 0.08 2.28 -3.28
CA ARG A 3 -0.53 2.14 -4.60
C ARG A 3 -0.28 0.78 -5.24
N LEU A 4 0.97 0.30 -5.24
CA LEU A 4 1.31 -1.03 -5.74
C LEU A 4 0.65 -2.13 -4.90
N PHE A 5 0.52 -1.92 -3.59
CA PHE A 5 -0.19 -2.85 -2.73
C PHE A 5 -1.69 -2.91 -3.08
N ALA A 6 -2.32 -1.78 -3.39
CA ALA A 6 -3.70 -1.69 -3.86
C ALA A 6 -3.89 -2.35 -5.24
N GLU A 7 -2.89 -2.27 -6.11
CA GLU A 7 -2.84 -2.97 -7.40
C GLU A 7 -2.64 -4.50 -7.25
N GLY A 8 -2.44 -5.01 -6.03
CA GLY A 8 -2.30 -6.44 -5.75
C GLY A 8 -0.86 -6.97 -5.76
N PHE A 9 0.16 -6.11 -5.85
CA PHE A 9 1.55 -6.54 -5.79
C PHE A 9 1.94 -7.04 -4.40
N LEU A 10 2.77 -8.09 -4.35
CA LEU A 10 3.30 -8.61 -3.10
C LEU A 10 4.30 -7.64 -2.49
N VAL A 11 4.39 -7.64 -1.15
CA VAL A 11 5.31 -6.79 -0.38
C VAL A 11 6.77 -6.99 -0.83
N THR A 12 7.12 -8.21 -1.24
CA THR A 12 8.43 -8.59 -1.79
C THR A 12 8.68 -8.00 -3.18
N GLU A 13 7.67 -7.97 -4.04
CA GLU A 13 7.75 -7.37 -5.37
C GLU A 13 7.83 -5.85 -5.28
N ILE A 14 7.07 -5.25 -4.37
CA ILE A 14 7.12 -3.82 -4.09
C ILE A 14 8.49 -3.42 -3.55
N ALA A 15 9.08 -4.24 -2.67
CA ALA A 15 10.44 -4.05 -2.17
C ALA A 15 11.46 -4.06 -3.31
N LYS A 16 11.37 -5.03 -4.23
CA LYS A 16 12.22 -5.09 -5.43
C LYS A 16 12.01 -3.87 -6.35
N LYS A 17 10.76 -3.52 -6.65
CA LYS A 17 10.39 -2.43 -7.57
C LYS A 17 10.82 -1.05 -7.05
N LEU A 18 10.73 -0.84 -5.73
CA LEU A 18 11.16 0.40 -5.08
C LEU A 18 12.63 0.37 -4.66
N ASN A 19 13.36 -0.72 -4.92
CA ASN A 19 14.74 -0.94 -4.52
C ASN A 19 14.96 -0.68 -3.02
N ARG A 20 14.03 -1.14 -2.18
CA ARG A 20 14.01 -0.94 -0.72
C ARG A 20 13.91 -2.28 0.00
N SER A 21 14.41 -2.33 1.23
CA SER A 21 14.28 -3.54 2.05
C SER A 21 12.82 -3.84 2.38
N ILE A 22 12.46 -5.13 2.46
CA ILE A 22 11.12 -5.58 2.87
C ILE A 22 10.75 -5.03 4.26
N LYS A 23 11.74 -4.88 5.16
CA LYS A 23 11.54 -4.27 6.48
C LYS A 23 11.06 -2.82 6.38
N THR A 24 11.65 -2.03 5.47
CA THR A 24 11.24 -0.65 5.21
C THR A 24 9.81 -0.60 4.67
N ILE A 25 9.48 -1.47 3.72
CA ILE A 25 8.13 -1.58 3.15
C ILE A 25 7.10 -1.95 4.22
N SER A 26 7.42 -2.93 5.08
CA SER A 26 6.58 -3.35 6.20
C SER A 26 6.38 -2.22 7.23
N SER A 27 7.44 -1.48 7.55
CA SER A 27 7.36 -0.31 8.42
C SER A 27 6.46 0.79 7.84
N GLN A 28 6.61 1.12 6.54
CA GLN A 28 5.76 2.11 5.87
C GLN A 28 4.29 1.69 5.88
N LYS A 29 4.01 0.41 5.63
CA LYS A 29 2.67 -0.15 5.71
C LYS A 29 2.09 0.01 7.12
N LYS A 30 2.85 -0.33 8.17
CA LYS A 30 2.42 -0.15 9.56
C LYS A 30 2.16 1.32 9.91
N SER A 31 3.02 2.23 9.46
CA SER A 31 2.80 3.68 9.64
C SER A 31 1.57 4.17 8.90
N ALA A 32 1.29 3.67 7.69
CA ALA A 32 0.09 4.00 6.93
C ALA A 32 -1.17 3.46 7.63
N MET A 33 -1.13 2.21 8.11
CA MET A 33 -2.20 1.59 8.89
C MET A 33 -2.55 2.42 10.12
N MET A 34 -1.54 2.83 10.89
CA MET A 34 -1.71 3.68 12.07
C MET A 34 -2.29 5.07 11.73
N LYS A 35 -1.84 5.68 10.63
CA LYS A 35 -2.36 6.99 10.18
C LYS A 35 -3.81 6.93 9.71
N LEU A 36 -4.19 5.81 9.10
CA LEU A 36 -5.53 5.60 8.55
C LEU A 36 -6.50 4.96 9.56
N GLY A 37 -6.01 4.59 10.75
CA GLY A 37 -6.82 3.93 11.77
C GLY A 37 -7.26 2.52 11.40
N VAL A 38 -6.54 1.85 10.49
CA VAL A 38 -6.84 0.49 10.06
C VAL A 38 -5.87 -0.51 10.70
N GLU A 39 -6.38 -1.61 11.23
CA GLU A 39 -5.56 -2.61 11.94
C GLU A 39 -5.18 -3.80 11.07
N ASN A 40 -5.83 -3.94 9.91
CA ASN A 40 -5.71 -5.13 9.08
C ASN A 40 -5.34 -4.80 7.64
N ASP A 41 -4.63 -5.72 7.00
CA ASP A 41 -4.15 -5.58 5.62
C ASP A 41 -5.32 -5.49 4.63
N ILE A 42 -6.38 -6.27 4.89
CA ILE A 42 -7.61 -6.24 4.11
C ILE A 42 -8.33 -4.90 4.29
N ALA A 43 -8.36 -4.35 5.50
CA ALA A 43 -8.96 -3.04 5.76
C ALA A 43 -8.16 -1.92 5.05
N LEU A 44 -6.82 -2.02 5.09
CA LEU A 44 -5.94 -1.13 4.33
C LEU A 44 -6.18 -1.26 2.83
N LEU A 45 -6.33 -2.47 2.29
CA LEU A 45 -6.65 -2.71 0.88
C LEU A 45 -8.02 -2.15 0.49
N ASN A 46 -9.05 -2.36 1.32
CA ASN A 46 -10.37 -1.78 1.08
C ASN A 46 -10.32 -0.25 1.08
N TYR A 47 -9.60 0.33 2.04
CA TYR A 47 -9.41 1.78 2.11
C TYR A 47 -8.63 2.31 0.90
N LEU A 48 -7.57 1.61 0.48
CA LEU A 48 -6.80 2.00 -0.69
C LEU A 48 -7.58 1.80 -1.98
N SER A 49 -8.44 0.78 -2.08
CA SER A 49 -9.34 0.56 -3.21
C SER A 49 -10.38 1.67 -3.30
N SER A 50 -10.97 2.08 -2.16
CA SER A 50 -11.92 3.19 -2.13
C SER A 50 -11.26 4.55 -2.43
N VAL A 51 -10.01 4.75 -2.02
CA VAL A 51 -9.26 5.99 -2.26
C VAL A 51 -8.62 6.04 -3.65
N SER A 52 -8.11 4.93 -4.17
CA SER A 52 -7.38 4.89 -5.46
C SER A 52 -8.27 5.22 -6.65
N LEU A 53 -9.60 5.09 -6.51
CA LEU A 53 -10.58 5.52 -7.51
C LEU A 53 -10.55 7.05 -7.76
N SER A 54 -9.86 7.82 -6.92
CA SER A 54 -9.72 9.28 -7.07
C SER A 54 -8.43 9.75 -7.77
N SER A 55 -7.53 8.86 -8.21
CA SER A 55 -6.20 9.27 -8.72
C SER A 55 -5.69 8.50 -9.96
N THR A 56 -6.55 7.79 -10.70
CA THR A 56 -6.16 7.14 -11.96
C THR A 56 -6.95 7.56 -13.20
N ASP A 57 -7.81 8.58 -13.12
CA ASP A 57 -8.38 9.22 -14.31
C ASP A 57 -7.58 10.48 -14.66
N LYS A 58 -6.52 10.28 -15.45
CA LYS A 58 -6.06 11.29 -16.41
C LYS A 58 -5.27 10.58 -17.49
N ASP A 59 -5.94 10.45 -18.63
CA ASP A 59 -5.38 10.25 -19.97
C ASP A 59 -4.06 10.99 -20.21
#